data_AF-A0A7I8C9P5-F1
#
_entry.id   AF-A0A7I8C9P5-F1
#
_cell.length_a   1.000
_cell.length_b   1.000
_cell.length_c   1.000
_cell.angle_alpha   90.00
_cell.angle_beta   90.00
_cell.angle_gamma   90.00
#
_symmetry.space_group_name_H-M   'P 1'
#
loop_
_entity.id
_entity.type
_entity.pdbx_description
1 polymer ?
#
loop_
_entity_poly.entity_id
_entity_poly.type
_entity_poly.pdbx_seq_one_letter_code
_entity_poly.pdbx_strand_id
1 'polypeptide(L)'
;MPHRPRVTRSVLALMCAMSFIMYLDRVNLSAAAGLIRDDLHLSNTNVGFVFGAFAYTYAIFQVIGGWFSDRVGAKTTLMLCATIWIIATVATGVAGGVVSLFCARMLLGVGEGAALPAQARALVNWYPASKRGFVQGLTHSFSRLGNALTRR
;
A
#
# COMPACT_ATOMS: atom_id res chain seq x y z
N MET A 1 -14.51 26.48 7.22
CA MET A 1 -14.45 25.70 8.49
C MET A 1 -13.06 25.86 9.10
N PRO A 2 -12.92 26.32 10.35
CA PRO A 2 -11.62 26.61 10.94
C PRO A 2 -10.81 25.32 11.15
N HIS A 3 -9.60 25.32 10.61
CA HIS A 3 -8.71 24.17 10.50
C HIS A 3 -8.08 23.87 11.88
N ARG A 4 -8.51 22.80 12.56
CA ARG A 4 -7.92 22.40 13.85
C ARG A 4 -6.54 21.75 13.60
N PRO A 5 -5.41 22.39 14.00
CA PRO A 5 -4.06 21.96 13.61
C PRO A 5 -3.62 20.59 14.16
N ARG A 6 -4.28 20.09 15.22
CA ARG A 6 -4.00 18.78 15.80
C ARG A 6 -4.44 17.61 14.92
N VAL A 7 -5.61 17.71 14.27
CA VAL A 7 -6.17 16.62 13.45
C VAL A 7 -5.34 16.42 12.19
N THR A 8 -4.87 17.53 11.60
CA THR A 8 -4.05 17.56 10.39
C THR A 8 -2.70 16.85 10.58
N ARG A 9 -2.02 17.01 11.73
CA ARG A 9 -0.74 16.32 12.01
C ARG A 9 -0.90 14.80 12.17
N SER A 10 -1.93 14.35 12.88
CA SER A 10 -2.18 12.92 13.07
C SER A 10 -2.52 12.22 11.74
N VAL A 11 -3.30 12.86 10.87
CA VAL A 11 -3.61 12.34 9.53
C VAL A 11 -2.35 12.22 8.68
N LEU A 12 -1.46 13.22 8.72
CA LEU A 12 -0.17 13.14 8.02
C LEU A 12 0.74 12.04 8.56
N ALA A 13 0.83 11.89 9.89
CA ALA A 13 1.59 10.80 10.48
C ALA A 13 1.07 9.44 10.02
N LEU A 14 -0.26 9.25 9.96
CA LEU A 14 -0.90 8.05 9.42
C LEU A 14 -0.57 7.83 7.95
N MET A 15 -0.64 8.86 7.10
CA MET A 15 -0.30 8.77 5.68
C MET A 15 1.18 8.42 5.45
N CYS A 16 2.09 9.02 6.23
CA CYS A 16 3.51 8.69 6.22
C CYS A 16 3.76 7.23 6.65
N ALA A 17 3.12 6.79 7.74
CA ALA A 17 3.25 5.42 8.22
C ALA A 17 2.71 4.40 7.19
N MET A 18 1.53 4.65 6.62
CA MET A 18 0.97 3.81 5.56
C MET A 18 1.93 3.72 4.35
N SER A 19 2.46 4.86 3.89
CA SER A 19 3.38 4.89 2.76
C SER A 19 4.71 4.20 3.05
N PHE A 20 5.23 4.32 4.27
CA PHE A 20 6.44 3.62 4.72
C PHE A 20 6.23 2.10 4.74
N ILE A 21 5.18 1.62 5.41
CA ILE A 21 4.92 0.18 5.55
C ILE A 21 4.58 -0.43 4.17
N MET A 22 3.84 0.28 3.30
CA MET A 22 3.50 -0.21 1.95
C MET A 22 4.75 -0.35 1.08
N TYR A 23 5.71 0.56 1.28
CA TYR A 23 7.00 0.45 0.61
C TYR A 23 7.84 -0.70 1.16
N LEU A 24 7.87 -0.90 2.49
CA LEU A 24 8.54 -2.03 3.11
C LEU A 24 8.01 -3.38 2.61
N ASP A 25 6.69 -3.55 2.52
CA ASP A 25 6.09 -4.80 2.02
C ASP A 25 6.56 -5.13 0.60
N ARG A 26 6.68 -4.13 -0.28
CA ARG A 26 7.20 -4.32 -1.64
C ARG A 26 8.67 -4.71 -1.66
N VAL A 27 9.49 -4.08 -0.82
CA VAL A 27 10.93 -4.39 -0.74
C VAL A 27 11.15 -5.77 -0.15
N ASN A 28 10.49 -6.07 0.96
CA ASN A 28 10.57 -7.37 1.64
C ASN A 28 10.15 -8.51 0.70
N LEU A 29 9.07 -8.32 -0.06
CA LEU A 29 8.66 -9.31 -1.06
C LEU A 29 9.73 -9.53 -2.13
N SER A 30 10.26 -8.45 -2.70
CA SER A 30 11.28 -8.55 -3.75
C SER A 30 12.54 -9.25 -3.23
N ALA A 31 12.94 -8.96 -2.00
CA ALA A 31 14.09 -9.60 -1.35
C ALA A 31 13.82 -11.08 -0.99
N ALA A 32 12.63 -11.39 -0.50
CA ALA A 32 12.24 -12.74 -0.09
C ALA A 32 11.77 -13.62 -1.26
N ALA A 33 11.65 -13.09 -2.49
CA ALA A 33 11.12 -13.81 -3.65
C ALA A 33 11.85 -15.15 -3.91
N GLY A 34 13.18 -15.14 -3.79
CA GLY A 34 14.01 -16.35 -3.93
C GLY A 34 13.77 -17.35 -2.80
N LEU A 35 13.72 -16.88 -1.56
CA LEU A 35 13.45 -17.73 -0.39
C LEU A 35 12.05 -18.37 -0.46
N ILE A 36 11.02 -17.59 -0.81
CA ILE A 36 9.65 -18.09 -0.99
C ILE A 36 9.59 -19.13 -2.10
N ARG A 37 10.35 -18.91 -3.19
CA ARG A 37 10.43 -19.88 -4.28
C ARG A 37 11.03 -21.20 -3.80
N ASP A 38 12.12 -21.14 -3.06
CA ASP A 38 12.85 -22.34 -2.62
C ASP A 38 12.06 -23.08 -1.53
N ASP A 39 11.49 -22.36 -0.56
CA ASP A 39 10.74 -22.92 0.59
C ASP A 39 9.42 -23.55 0.17
N LEU A 40 8.70 -22.96 -0.79
CA LEU A 40 7.46 -23.51 -1.33
C LEU A 40 7.67 -24.41 -2.56
N HIS A 41 8.92 -24.67 -2.95
CA HIS A 41 9.29 -25.45 -4.14
C HIS A 41 8.61 -24.97 -5.44
N LEU A 42 8.61 -23.65 -5.66
CA LEU A 42 7.94 -23.02 -6.80
C LEU A 42 8.81 -22.99 -8.07
N SER A 43 8.16 -23.16 -9.22
CA SER A 43 8.76 -22.83 -10.51
C SER A 43 8.87 -21.31 -10.68
N ASN A 44 9.83 -20.85 -11.49
CA ASN A 44 9.93 -19.43 -11.85
C ASN A 44 8.65 -18.89 -12.51
N THR A 45 7.94 -19.75 -13.25
CA THR A 45 6.65 -19.42 -13.85
C THR A 45 5.60 -19.12 -12.78
N ASN A 46 5.52 -19.93 -11.71
CA ASN A 46 4.57 -19.72 -10.61
C ASN A 46 4.88 -18.43 -9.84
N VAL A 47 6.16 -18.15 -9.60
CA VAL A 47 6.59 -16.88 -9.00
C VAL A 47 6.14 -15.71 -9.88
N GLY A 48 6.38 -15.77 -11.19
CA GLY A 48 5.91 -14.77 -12.15
C GLY A 48 4.39 -14.53 -12.09
N PHE A 49 3.60 -15.60 -12.01
CA PHE A 49 2.15 -15.48 -11.86
C PHE A 49 1.74 -14.79 -10.55
N VAL A 50 2.37 -15.13 -9.43
CA VAL A 50 2.11 -14.52 -8.12
C VAL A 50 2.43 -13.01 -8.12
N PHE A 51 3.57 -12.62 -8.69
CA PHE A 51 3.93 -11.21 -8.86
C PHE A 51 2.98 -10.48 -9.81
N GLY A 52 2.59 -11.12 -10.92
CA GLY A 52 1.61 -10.60 -11.87
C GLY A 52 0.24 -10.37 -11.23
N ALA A 53 -0.23 -11.29 -10.39
CA ALA A 53 -1.52 -11.21 -9.71
C ALA A 53 -1.66 -9.92 -8.89
N PHE A 54 -0.61 -9.58 -8.14
CA PHE A 54 -0.52 -8.31 -7.42
C PHE A 54 -0.54 -7.13 -8.40
N ALA A 55 0.28 -7.14 -9.45
CA ALA A 55 0.38 -6.02 -10.39
C ALA A 55 -0.95 -5.71 -11.10
N TYR A 56 -1.65 -6.75 -11.57
CA TYR A 56 -2.94 -6.59 -12.26
C TYR A 56 -4.03 -6.06 -11.33
N THR A 57 -4.19 -6.67 -10.16
CA THR A 57 -5.20 -6.23 -9.19
C THR A 57 -4.91 -4.82 -8.68
N TYR A 58 -3.65 -4.50 -8.42
CA TYR A 58 -3.19 -3.16 -8.04
C TYR A 58 -3.55 -2.12 -9.11
N ALA A 59 -3.24 -2.37 -10.39
CA ALA A 59 -3.53 -1.45 -11.48
C ALA A 59 -5.04 -1.18 -11.65
N ILE A 60 -5.86 -2.23 -11.57
CA ILE A 60 -7.32 -2.13 -11.68
C ILE A 60 -7.88 -1.32 -10.50
N PHE A 61 -7.44 -1.64 -9.28
CA PHE A 61 -7.94 -0.98 -8.07
C PHE A 61 -7.39 0.43 -7.84
N GLN A 62 -6.36 0.86 -8.55
CA GLN A 62 -6.00 2.28 -8.59
C GLN A 62 -7.13 3.15 -9.14
N VAL A 63 -7.72 2.73 -10.27
CA VAL A 63 -8.80 3.49 -10.91
C VAL A 63 -10.09 3.38 -10.09
N ILE A 64 -10.48 2.15 -9.74
CA ILE A 64 -11.71 1.88 -8.96
C ILE A 64 -11.62 2.54 -7.58
N GLY A 65 -10.47 2.42 -6.92
CA GLY A 65 -10.21 2.98 -5.61
C GLY A 65 -10.25 4.50 -5.58
N GLY A 66 -9.74 5.16 -6.62
CA GLY A 66 -9.83 6.61 -6.76
C GLY A 66 -11.27 7.08 -6.88
N TRP A 67 -12.03 6.47 -7.78
CA TRP A 67 -13.47 6.75 -7.93
C TRP A 67 -14.26 6.49 -6.64
N PHE A 68 -13.96 5.39 -5.94
CA PHE A 68 -14.59 5.05 -4.67
C PHE A 68 -14.25 6.07 -3.57
N SER A 69 -12.99 6.49 -3.50
CA SER A 69 -12.52 7.53 -2.59
C SER A 69 -13.19 8.88 -2.83
N ASP A 70 -13.49 9.22 -4.08
CA ASP A 70 -14.20 10.45 -4.41
C ASP A 70 -15.66 10.44 -3.94
N ARG A 71 -16.30 9.27 -3.92
CA ARG A 71 -17.71 9.11 -3.49
C ARG A 71 -17.90 8.92 -2.00
N VAL A 72 -17.12 8.01 -1.39
CA VAL A 72 -17.29 7.59 0.02
C VAL A 72 -16.36 8.37 0.96
N GLY A 73 -15.38 9.08 0.40
CA GLY A 73 -14.44 9.91 1.12
C GLY A 73 -13.11 9.21 1.42
N ALA A 74 -12.07 10.04 1.51
CA ALA A 74 -10.69 9.58 1.66
C ALA A 74 -10.45 8.82 2.97
N LYS A 75 -11.08 9.24 4.08
CA LYS A 75 -10.88 8.59 5.40
C LYS A 75 -11.32 7.12 5.36
N THR A 76 -12.56 6.88 4.96
CA THR A 76 -13.16 5.55 4.93
C THR A 76 -12.40 4.65 3.96
N THR A 77 -12.03 5.18 2.80
CA THR A 77 -11.26 4.42 1.80
C THR A 77 -9.89 4.01 2.33
N LEU A 78 -9.16 4.93 2.98
CA LEU A 78 -7.85 4.61 3.58
C LEU A 78 -7.96 3.55 4.68
N MET A 79 -9.00 3.59 5.52
CA MET A 79 -9.21 2.57 6.55
C MET A 79 -9.54 1.19 5.95
N LEU A 80 -10.35 1.14 4.90
CA LEU A 80 -10.65 -0.10 4.18
C LEU A 80 -9.39 -0.67 3.51
N CYS A 81 -8.63 0.17 2.81
CA CYS A 81 -7.32 -0.19 2.25
C CYS A 81 -6.40 -0.78 3.31
N ALA A 82 -6.24 -0.09 4.44
CA ALA A 82 -5.38 -0.53 5.53
C ALA A 82 -5.80 -1.89 6.08
N THR A 83 -7.11 -2.11 6.26
CA THR A 83 -7.66 -3.36 6.79
C THR A 83 -7.42 -4.52 5.83
N ILE A 84 -7.76 -4.34 4.55
CA ILE A 84 -7.55 -5.36 3.51
C ILE A 84 -6.07 -5.71 3.38
N TRP A 85 -5.22 -4.68 3.38
CA TRP A 85 -3.79 -4.84 3.31
C TRP A 85 -3.21 -5.63 4.48
N ILE A 86 -3.54 -5.26 5.73
CA ILE A 86 -3.05 -5.98 6.92
C ILE A 86 -3.46 -7.46 6.86
N ILE A 87 -4.72 -7.75 6.49
CA ILE A 87 -5.20 -9.12 6.34
C ILE A 87 -4.41 -9.86 5.26
N ALA A 88 -4.17 -9.23 4.12
CA ALA A 88 -3.41 -9.81 3.01
C ALA A 88 -1.93 -10.06 3.37
N THR A 89 -1.30 -9.17 4.13
CA THR A 89 0.09 -9.34 4.60
C THR A 89 0.18 -10.50 5.59
N VAL A 90 -0.76 -10.63 6.53
CA VAL A 90 -0.82 -11.79 7.43
C VAL A 90 -1.08 -13.08 6.64
N ALA A 91 -2.03 -13.07 5.70
CA ALA A 91 -2.33 -14.22 4.85
C ALA A 91 -1.12 -14.65 4.00
N THR A 92 -0.29 -13.70 3.59
CA THR A 92 0.97 -13.96 2.90
C THR A 92 1.96 -14.71 3.79
N GLY A 93 2.07 -14.34 5.07
CA GLY A 93 2.99 -14.96 6.02
C GLY A 93 2.63 -16.41 6.39
N VAL A 94 1.36 -16.80 6.24
CA VAL A 94 0.88 -18.17 6.49
C VAL A 94 0.62 -18.97 5.21
N ALA A 95 0.97 -18.42 4.04
CA ALA A 95 0.72 -19.08 2.76
C ALA A 95 1.65 -20.29 2.58
N GLY A 96 1.06 -21.49 2.47
CA GLY A 96 1.79 -22.76 2.32
C GLY A 96 1.93 -23.28 0.89
N GLY A 97 1.57 -22.49 -0.13
CA GLY A 97 1.67 -22.91 -1.52
C GLY A 97 1.28 -21.83 -2.54
N VAL A 98 1.40 -22.15 -3.83
CA VAL A 98 1.16 -21.22 -4.95
C VAL A 98 -0.21 -20.57 -4.88
N VAL A 99 -1.26 -21.36 -4.67
CA VAL A 99 -2.65 -20.86 -4.73
C VAL A 99 -2.93 -19.91 -3.56
N SER A 100 -2.57 -20.30 -2.33
CA SER A 100 -2.72 -19.43 -1.17
C SER A 100 -1.92 -18.14 -1.31
N LEU A 101 -0.70 -18.23 -1.84
CA LEU A 101 0.16 -17.07 -2.07
C LEU A 101 -0.42 -16.16 -3.16
N PHE A 102 -0.90 -16.73 -4.26
CA PHE A 102 -1.55 -16.02 -5.36
C PHE A 102 -2.79 -15.25 -4.88
N CYS A 103 -3.69 -15.89 -4.13
CA CYS A 103 -4.86 -15.25 -3.55
C CYS A 103 -4.48 -14.14 -2.56
N ALA A 104 -3.49 -14.38 -1.70
CA ALA A 104 -2.97 -13.35 -0.79
C ALA A 104 -2.42 -12.14 -1.55
N ARG A 105 -1.72 -12.34 -2.66
CA ARG A 105 -1.21 -11.26 -3.52
C ARG A 105 -2.29 -10.49 -4.25
N MET A 106 -3.33 -11.16 -4.73
CA MET A 106 -4.48 -10.47 -5.29
C MET A 106 -5.14 -9.56 -4.26
N LEU A 107 -5.37 -10.07 -3.05
CA LEU A 107 -5.96 -9.29 -1.97
C LEU A 107 -5.07 -8.10 -1.57
N LEU A 108 -3.75 -8.32 -1.55
CA LEU A 108 -2.77 -7.27 -1.30
C LEU A 108 -2.86 -6.17 -2.35
N GLY A 109 -2.94 -6.53 -3.64
CA GLY A 109 -3.08 -5.56 -4.74
C GLY A 109 -4.39 -4.77 -4.67
N VAL A 110 -5.49 -5.40 -4.25
CA VAL A 110 -6.76 -4.71 -3.96
C VAL A 110 -6.61 -3.68 -2.84
N GLY A 111 -5.97 -4.06 -1.73
CA GLY A 111 -5.77 -3.18 -0.57
C GLY A 111 -4.84 -2.00 -0.87
N GLU A 112 -3.70 -2.26 -1.50
CA GLU A 112 -2.72 -1.22 -1.85
C GLU A 112 -3.16 -0.35 -3.02
N GLY A 113 -3.89 -0.89 -4.00
CA GLY A 113 -4.24 -0.20 -5.25
C GLY A 113 -4.96 1.12 -5.01
N ALA A 114 -5.92 1.11 -4.08
CA ALA A 114 -6.71 2.28 -3.74
C ALA A 114 -6.01 3.27 -2.76
N ALA A 115 -4.87 2.90 -2.18
CA ALA A 115 -4.22 3.68 -1.14
C ALA A 115 -3.63 5.00 -1.67
N LEU A 116 -2.90 4.98 -2.80
CA LEU A 116 -2.33 6.19 -3.41
C LEU A 116 -3.39 7.23 -3.82
N PRO A 117 -4.45 6.89 -4.57
CA PRO A 117 -5.45 7.87 -4.96
C PRO A 117 -6.25 8.38 -3.75
N ALA A 118 -6.53 7.52 -2.76
CA ALA A 118 -7.17 7.96 -1.53
C ALA A 118 -6.29 8.92 -0.70
N GLN A 119 -4.97 8.70 -0.69
CA GLN A 119 -4.01 9.64 -0.09
C GLN A 119 -3.97 10.98 -0.85
N ALA A 120 -3.99 10.97 -2.18
CA ALA A 120 -4.07 12.21 -2.95
C ALA A 120 -5.35 13.00 -2.61
N ARG A 121 -6.49 12.32 -2.51
CA ARG A 121 -7.76 12.94 -2.11
C ARG A 121 -7.74 13.45 -0.67
N ALA A 122 -7.14 12.71 0.25
CA ALA A 122 -6.91 13.11 1.64
C ALA A 122 -6.17 14.45 1.74
N LEU A 123 -5.09 14.61 0.97
CA LEU A 123 -4.31 15.84 0.94
C LEU A 123 -5.14 17.04 0.45
N VAL A 124 -5.98 16.83 -0.58
CA VAL A 124 -6.86 17.88 -1.10
C VAL A 124 -7.88 18.34 -0.05
N ASN A 125 -8.45 17.38 0.70
CA ASN A 125 -9.49 17.65 1.70
C ASN A 125 -8.95 18.28 2.99
N TRP A 126 -7.77 17.85 3.44
CA TRP A 126 -7.23 18.24 4.75
C TRP A 126 -6.11 19.26 4.71
N TYR A 127 -5.63 19.68 3.53
CA TYR A 127 -4.57 20.68 3.42
C TYR A 127 -4.88 21.78 2.41
N PRO A 128 -4.53 23.05 2.73
CA PRO A 128 -4.61 24.16 1.78
C PRO A 128 -3.65 23.93 0.62
N ALA A 129 -4.01 24.39 -0.58
CA ALA A 129 -3.28 24.15 -1.82
C ALA A 129 -1.78 24.47 -1.74
N SER A 130 -1.41 25.56 -1.05
CA SER A 130 -0.02 25.99 -0.85
C SER A 130 0.84 25.01 -0.06
N LYS A 131 0.25 24.12 0.76
CA LYS A 131 0.99 23.16 1.59
C LYS A 131 0.97 21.74 1.02
N ARG A 132 0.13 21.44 0.03
CA ARG A 132 -0.05 20.08 -0.50
C ARG A 132 1.24 19.49 -1.06
N GLY A 133 2.03 20.28 -1.81
CA GLY A 133 3.30 19.83 -2.38
C GLY A 133 4.34 19.46 -1.32
N PHE A 134 4.47 20.25 -0.25
CA PHE A 134 5.37 19.94 0.86
C PHE A 134 4.96 18.66 1.60
N VAL A 135 3.66 18.49 1.87
CA VAL A 135 3.13 17.34 2.59
C VAL A 135 3.26 16.05 1.77
N GLN A 136 3.00 16.14 0.47
CA GLN A 136 3.22 15.04 -0.46
C GLN A 136 4.71 14.66 -0.52
N GLY A 137 5.59 15.66 -0.69
CA GLY A 137 7.05 15.45 -0.66
C GLY A 137 7.53 14.76 0.61
N LEU A 138 7.05 15.20 1.77
CA LEU A 138 7.37 14.58 3.05
C LEU A 138 6.92 13.10 3.11
N THR A 139 5.70 12.80 2.69
CA THR A 139 5.15 11.43 2.67
C THR A 139 5.99 10.50 1.77
N HIS A 140 6.40 10.98 0.60
CA HIS A 140 7.29 10.22 -0.29
C HIS A 140 8.71 10.08 0.27
N SER A 141 9.25 11.10 0.94
CA SER A 141 10.56 11.03 1.61
C SER A 141 10.58 9.96 2.71
N PHE A 142 9.50 9.82 3.49
CA PHE A 142 9.38 8.71 4.45
C PHE A 142 9.39 7.34 3.76
N SER A 143 8.73 7.20 2.61
CA SER A 143 8.78 5.95 1.82
C SER A 143 10.22 5.62 1.40
N ARG A 144 11.03 6.64 1.05
CA ARG A 144 12.43 6.47 0.64
C ARG A 144 13.38 6.19 1.81
N LEU A 145 13.11 6.72 3.01
CA LEU A 145 13.87 6.40 4.22
C LEU A 145 13.80 4.90 4.56
N GLY A 146 12.67 4.24 4.30
CA GLY A 146 12.55 2.78 4.46
C GLY A 146 13.52 1.99 3.59
N ASN A 147 13.83 2.47 2.38
CA ASN A 147 14.81 1.85 1.48
C ASN A 147 16.22 1.93 2.07
N ALA A 148 16.60 3.08 2.64
CA ALA A 148 17.92 3.29 3.22
C ALA A 148 18.17 2.39 4.46
N LEU A 149 17.13 2.09 5.24
CA LEU A 149 17.23 1.22 6.41
C LEU A 149 17.25 -0.28 6.05
N THR A 150 16.59 -0.68 4.96
CA THR A 150 16.47 -2.09 4.57
C THR A 150 17.70 -2.61 3.81
N ARG A 151 18.55 -1.74 3.25
CA ARG A 151 19.74 -2.12 2.48
C ARG A 151 21.04 -2.22 3.31
N ARG A 152 20.96 -2.63 4.58
CA ARG A 152 22.16 -2.96 5.38
C ARG A 152 22.25 -4.46 5.61
#